data_AF-A0A7Y7CPA8-F1
#
_entry.id   AF-A0A7Y7CPA8-F1
#
_cell.length_a   1.000
_cell.length_b   1.000
_cell.length_c   1.000
_cell.angle_alpha   90.00
_cell.angle_beta   90.00
_cell.angle_gamma   90.00
#
_symmetry.space_group_name_H-M   'P 1'
#
loop_
_entity.id
_entity.type
_entity.pdbx_description
1 polymer ?
#
loop_
_entity_poly.entity_id
_entity_poly.type
_entity_poly.pdbx_seq_one_letter_code
_entity_poly.pdbx_strand_id
1 'polypeptide(L)'
;MRTETLSAPVMEPLLLDEVKNHLRIDGTADDAGLGALLQAAREMIETHTGLCLINRRLALYLDSWPGSFGKMPWWQGVACGSMAAFSRMTEYLPLGVRPVQSIEAVRLYDADGTATLWSAENYDLKPGLEPVLYRKKGSWPQAGRSFDGICIELTAGFGESWNDVPADIRQALLLLVTYLYENRGETEGKAMAASGASAILQPYRKLSL
;
A
#
# COMPACT_ATOMS: atom_id res chain seq x y z
N MET A 1 11.82 -5.49 -2.53
CA MET A 1 11.22 -4.36 -1.77
C MET A 1 10.43 -4.96 -0.63
N ARG A 2 10.89 -4.78 0.59
CA ARG A 2 10.26 -5.32 1.80
C ARG A 2 9.44 -4.22 2.47
N THR A 3 8.22 -4.54 2.88
CA THR A 3 7.30 -3.66 3.60
C THR A 3 7.26 -4.05 5.07
N GLU A 4 7.40 -3.09 5.96
CA GLU A 4 7.24 -3.26 7.41
C GLU A 4 6.17 -2.27 7.92
N THR A 5 5.23 -2.74 8.72
CA THR A 5 4.19 -1.91 9.31
C THR A 5 4.67 -1.35 10.64
N LEU A 6 4.80 -0.02 10.74
CA LEU A 6 5.26 0.67 11.95
C LEU A 6 4.11 1.04 12.89
N SER A 7 2.93 1.32 12.34
CA SER A 7 1.72 1.60 13.12
C SER A 7 0.53 0.82 12.57
N ALA A 8 -0.26 0.23 13.47
CA ALA A 8 -1.55 -0.34 13.12
C ALA A 8 -2.56 0.78 12.75
N PRO A 9 -3.59 0.48 11.94
CA PRO A 9 -4.69 1.41 11.70
C PRO A 9 -5.42 1.72 13.01
N VAL A 10 -5.67 3.01 13.25
CA VAL A 10 -6.27 3.51 14.52
C VAL A 10 -7.78 3.26 14.58
N MET A 11 -8.41 3.04 13.43
CA MET A 11 -9.85 2.86 13.28
C MET A 11 -10.17 1.96 12.08
N GLU A 12 -11.39 1.42 12.05
CA GLU A 12 -11.90 0.65 10.91
C GLU A 12 -12.57 1.56 9.85
N PRO A 13 -12.57 1.16 8.58
CA PRO A 13 -13.12 1.95 7.47
C PRO A 13 -14.65 2.01 7.42
N LEU A 14 -15.35 1.32 8.33
CA LEU A 14 -16.81 1.26 8.41
C LEU A 14 -17.22 1.15 9.88
N LEU A 15 -18.29 1.85 10.27
CA LEU A 15 -18.78 1.83 11.65
C LEU A 15 -19.61 0.58 11.93
N LEU A 16 -19.50 0.05 13.15
CA LEU A 16 -20.30 -1.10 13.58
C LEU A 16 -21.81 -0.82 13.50
N ASP A 17 -22.23 0.40 13.82
CA ASP A 17 -23.64 0.78 13.76
C ASP A 17 -24.17 0.78 12.32
N GLU A 18 -23.36 1.15 11.32
CA GLU A 18 -23.74 1.05 9.90
C GLU A 18 -23.97 -0.41 9.49
N VAL A 19 -23.11 -1.32 9.94
CA VAL A 19 -23.24 -2.76 9.68
C VAL A 19 -24.47 -3.33 10.37
N LYS A 20 -24.70 -3.01 11.65
CA LYS A 20 -25.88 -3.48 12.41
C LYS A 20 -27.18 -3.00 11.78
N ASN A 21 -27.25 -1.73 11.39
CA ASN A 21 -28.41 -1.19 10.69
C ASN A 21 -28.68 -1.93 9.37
N HIS A 22 -27.63 -2.30 8.63
CA HIS A 22 -27.77 -3.05 7.39
C HIS A 22 -28.26 -4.49 7.63
N LEU A 23 -27.72 -5.17 8.64
CA LEU A 23 -28.09 -6.54 9.03
C LEU A 23 -29.40 -6.62 9.83
N ARG A 24 -29.97 -5.47 10.20
CA ARG A 24 -31.15 -5.36 11.08
C ARG A 24 -30.95 -6.07 12.42
N ILE A 25 -29.75 -5.91 12.99
CA ILE A 25 -29.41 -6.44 14.31
C ILE A 25 -29.59 -5.33 15.35
N ASP A 26 -30.36 -5.63 16.39
CA ASP A 26 -30.53 -4.77 17.55
C ASP A 26 -29.67 -5.27 18.73
N GLY A 27 -29.12 -4.34 19.51
CA GLY A 27 -28.32 -4.65 20.70
C GLY A 27 -26.81 -4.77 20.44
N THR A 28 -26.10 -5.42 21.37
CA THR A 28 -24.63 -5.45 21.42
C THR A 28 -24.02 -6.85 21.48
N ALA A 29 -24.85 -7.90 21.42
CA ALA A 29 -24.39 -9.29 21.56
C ALA A 29 -23.43 -9.71 20.42
N ASP A 30 -23.67 -9.22 19.21
CA ASP A 30 -22.87 -9.54 18.02
C ASP A 30 -21.72 -8.56 17.77
N ASP A 31 -21.57 -7.49 18.57
CA ASP A 31 -20.57 -6.41 18.34
C ASP A 31 -19.15 -6.97 18.23
N ALA A 32 -18.77 -7.90 19.11
CA ALA A 32 -17.45 -8.52 19.09
C ALA A 32 -17.22 -9.38 17.83
N GLY A 33 -18.23 -10.12 17.39
CA GLY A 33 -18.16 -10.93 16.17
C GLY A 33 -18.10 -10.08 14.91
N LEU A 34 -18.93 -9.04 14.83
CA LEU A 34 -18.92 -8.08 13.73
C LEU A 34 -17.61 -7.30 13.64
N GLY A 35 -17.00 -6.94 14.78
CA GLY A 35 -15.68 -6.32 14.82
C GLY A 35 -14.59 -7.21 14.22
N ALA A 36 -14.59 -8.51 14.54
CA ALA A 36 -13.64 -9.47 13.95
C ALA A 36 -13.88 -9.65 12.43
N LEU A 37 -15.13 -9.69 11.99
CA LEU A 37 -15.49 -9.79 10.57
C LEU A 37 -15.11 -8.52 9.78
N LEU A 38 -15.24 -7.34 10.37
CA LEU A 38 -14.79 -6.08 9.79
C LEU A 38 -13.28 -6.08 9.56
N GLN A 39 -12.51 -6.50 10.58
CA GLN A 39 -11.07 -6.61 10.46
C GLN A 39 -10.67 -7.57 9.32
N ALA A 40 -11.28 -8.77 9.28
CA ALA A 40 -11.04 -9.75 8.23
C ALA A 40 -11.43 -9.22 6.84
N ALA A 41 -12.59 -8.58 6.72
CA ALA A 41 -13.07 -7.99 5.47
C ALA A 41 -12.13 -6.88 4.96
N ARG A 42 -11.64 -6.01 5.85
CA ARG A 42 -10.61 -5.01 5.50
C ARG A 42 -9.37 -5.70 4.95
N GLU A 43 -8.80 -6.66 5.67
CA GLU A 43 -7.58 -7.37 5.26
C GLU A 43 -7.75 -8.07 3.90
N MET A 44 -8.93 -8.65 3.65
CA MET A 44 -9.27 -9.26 2.36
C MET A 44 -9.32 -8.21 1.23
N ILE A 45 -9.94 -7.05 1.45
CA ILE A 45 -10.03 -5.97 0.46
C ILE A 45 -8.64 -5.37 0.19
N GLU A 46 -7.85 -5.11 1.23
CA GLU A 46 -6.48 -4.61 1.11
C GLU A 46 -5.62 -5.58 0.31
N THR A 47 -5.73 -6.89 0.58
CA THR A 47 -5.01 -7.92 -0.17
C THR A 47 -5.48 -8.00 -1.63
N HIS A 48 -6.79 -7.91 -1.86
CA HIS A 48 -7.36 -8.01 -3.20
C HIS A 48 -7.00 -6.82 -4.10
N THR A 49 -6.97 -5.62 -3.53
CA THR A 49 -6.75 -4.38 -4.27
C THR A 49 -5.31 -3.88 -4.19
N GLY A 50 -4.54 -4.31 -3.19
CA GLY A 50 -3.25 -3.74 -2.83
C GLY A 50 -3.36 -2.31 -2.27
N LEU A 51 -4.53 -1.92 -1.75
CA LEU A 51 -4.75 -0.63 -1.10
C LEU A 51 -4.53 -0.73 0.42
N CYS A 52 -4.25 0.41 1.05
CA CYS A 52 -4.36 0.64 2.48
C CYS A 52 -5.62 1.49 2.69
N LEU A 53 -6.62 1.01 3.44
CA LEU A 53 -7.88 1.74 3.55
C LEU A 53 -7.75 2.90 4.54
N ILE A 54 -7.21 2.62 5.72
CA ILE A 54 -6.97 3.60 6.78
C ILE A 54 -5.48 3.93 6.88
N ASN A 55 -5.18 5.15 7.28
CA ASN A 55 -3.82 5.63 7.47
C ASN A 55 -3.01 4.72 8.40
N ARG A 56 -1.88 4.26 7.88
CA ARG A 56 -0.84 3.54 8.63
C ARG A 56 0.54 3.99 8.19
N ARG A 57 1.47 3.99 9.15
CA ARG A 57 2.87 4.27 8.89
C ARG A 57 3.56 2.98 8.46
N LEU A 58 4.23 3.04 7.31
CA LEU A 58 4.95 1.92 6.72
C LEU A 58 6.40 2.31 6.46
N ALA A 59 7.31 1.37 6.70
CA ALA A 59 8.68 1.44 6.26
C ALA A 59 8.87 0.55 5.03
N LEU A 60 9.36 1.14 3.94
CA LEU A 60 9.70 0.45 2.70
C LEU A 60 11.21 0.31 2.60
N TYR A 61 11.70 -0.92 2.62
CA TYR A 61 13.10 -1.22 2.41
C TYR A 61 13.37 -1.61 0.96
N LEU A 62 14.38 -0.97 0.38
CA LEU A 62 14.86 -1.19 -0.98
C LEU A 62 16.35 -1.56 -0.95
N ASP A 63 16.71 -2.53 -1.79
CA ASP A 63 18.11 -2.92 -1.97
C ASP A 63 18.89 -1.89 -2.81
N SER A 64 18.20 -1.25 -3.77
CA SER A 64 18.79 -0.26 -4.66
C SER A 64 17.72 0.63 -5.31
N TRP A 65 18.11 1.85 -5.68
CA TRP A 65 17.27 2.75 -6.47
C TRP A 65 17.02 2.23 -7.89
N PRO A 66 15.91 2.64 -8.55
CA PRO A 66 15.64 2.31 -9.94
C PRO A 66 16.78 2.78 -10.86
N GLY A 67 17.25 1.90 -11.74
CA GLY A 67 18.34 2.21 -12.65
C GLY A 67 19.73 2.24 -12.03
N SER A 68 19.92 1.70 -10.82
CA SER A 68 21.27 1.50 -10.28
C SER A 68 21.92 0.28 -10.96
N PHE A 69 22.73 0.53 -12.00
CA PHE A 69 23.39 -0.51 -12.82
C PHE A 69 24.55 -1.24 -12.14
N GLY A 70 24.86 -0.92 -10.87
CA GLY A 70 26.01 -1.47 -10.15
C GLY A 70 25.93 -2.96 -9.82
N LYS A 71 24.83 -3.65 -10.14
CA LYS A 71 24.65 -5.10 -9.93
C LYS A 71 24.22 -5.85 -11.18
N MET A 72 24.72 -5.49 -12.36
CA MET A 72 24.71 -6.43 -13.50
C MET A 72 25.96 -7.30 -13.37
N PRO A 73 25.86 -8.57 -12.93
CA PRO A 73 27.00 -9.48 -12.98
C PRO A 73 27.30 -9.65 -14.48
N TRP A 74 28.54 -9.39 -14.90
CA TRP A 74 29.09 -9.63 -16.24
C TRP A 74 28.31 -9.00 -17.43
N TRP A 75 28.67 -7.78 -17.84
CA TRP A 75 28.26 -7.24 -19.16
C TRP A 75 29.48 -7.21 -20.11
N GLN A 76 29.44 -8.01 -21.19
CA GLN A 76 30.28 -7.92 -22.39
C GLN A 76 29.41 -7.80 -23.67
N GLY A 77 28.50 -6.82 -23.73
CA GLY A 77 27.60 -6.62 -24.88
C GLY A 77 27.30 -5.17 -25.22
N VAL A 78 26.34 -4.94 -26.11
CA VAL A 78 25.74 -3.62 -26.39
C VAL A 78 24.25 -3.78 -26.11
N ALA A 79 23.67 -2.97 -25.22
CA ALA A 79 22.21 -2.92 -25.09
C ALA A 79 21.65 -2.11 -26.27
N CYS A 80 20.86 -2.77 -27.12
CA CYS A 80 20.04 -2.08 -28.11
C CYS A 80 18.83 -1.46 -27.41
N GLY A 81 19.01 -0.27 -26.88
CA GLY A 81 17.96 0.61 -26.37
C GLY A 81 18.44 2.06 -26.44
N SER A 82 17.55 3.03 -26.62
CA SER A 82 17.98 4.43 -26.62
C SER A 82 18.39 4.83 -25.20
N MET A 83 19.53 5.51 -25.06
CA MET A 83 19.96 6.08 -23.77
C MET A 83 18.86 6.99 -23.16
N ALA A 84 18.02 7.60 -23.99
CA ALA A 84 16.89 8.43 -23.54
C ALA A 84 15.74 7.60 -22.90
N ALA A 85 15.40 6.43 -23.45
CA ALA A 85 14.44 5.52 -22.83
C ALA A 85 14.98 4.92 -21.52
N PHE A 86 16.28 4.67 -21.49
CA PHE A 86 17.00 4.19 -20.30
C PHE A 86 17.06 5.26 -19.19
N SER A 87 17.27 6.53 -19.55
CA SER A 87 17.25 7.67 -18.62
C SER A 87 15.88 7.83 -17.95
N ARG A 88 14.79 7.70 -18.71
CA ARG A 88 13.42 7.82 -18.18
C ARG A 88 13.04 6.72 -17.18
N MET A 89 13.57 5.51 -17.33
CA MET A 89 13.40 4.42 -16.34
C MET A 89 14.08 4.71 -14.99
N THR A 90 14.96 5.71 -14.92
CA THR A 90 15.68 6.09 -13.70
C THR A 90 15.09 7.32 -13.00
N GLU A 91 14.04 7.95 -13.55
CA GLU A 91 13.58 9.26 -13.06
C GLU A 91 12.67 9.17 -11.84
N TYR A 92 12.00 8.04 -11.65
CA TYR A 92 10.99 7.89 -10.62
C TYR A 92 10.96 6.48 -10.01
N LEU A 93 10.53 6.40 -8.75
CA LEU A 93 10.36 5.16 -8.00
C LEU A 93 8.86 4.97 -7.70
N PRO A 94 8.18 3.95 -8.28
CA PRO A 94 6.82 3.62 -7.88
C PRO A 94 6.83 3.04 -6.47
N LEU A 95 6.02 3.61 -5.58
CA LEU A 95 5.86 3.11 -4.22
C LEU A 95 4.89 1.93 -4.29
N GLY A 96 5.33 0.73 -3.92
CA GLY A 96 4.57 -0.51 -4.02
C GLY A 96 3.34 -0.62 -3.10
N VAL A 97 2.99 0.47 -2.42
CA VAL A 97 1.88 0.63 -1.48
C VAL A 97 1.07 1.84 -1.89
N ARG A 98 -0.24 1.81 -1.64
CA ARG A 98 -1.16 2.86 -2.10
C ARG A 98 -2.44 2.88 -1.27
N PRO A 99 -3.18 4.00 -1.25
CA PRO A 99 -2.69 5.33 -1.62
C PRO A 99 -1.63 5.82 -0.62
N VAL A 100 -0.66 6.64 -1.07
CA VAL A 100 0.32 7.29 -0.19
C VAL A 100 -0.05 8.76 -0.05
N GLN A 101 -0.07 9.25 1.19
CA GLN A 101 -0.38 10.65 1.52
C GLN A 101 0.88 11.51 1.63
N SER A 102 1.87 11.01 2.36
CA SER A 102 3.10 11.75 2.66
C SER A 102 4.27 10.80 2.88
N ILE A 103 5.48 11.31 2.63
CA ILE A 103 6.74 10.67 3.01
C ILE A 103 7.24 11.40 4.25
N GLU A 104 7.58 10.64 5.27
CA GLU A 104 8.06 11.18 6.54
C GLU A 104 9.58 11.31 6.53
N ALA A 105 10.27 10.28 6.05
CA ALA A 105 11.71 10.28 5.95
C ALA A 105 12.19 9.30 4.88
N VAL A 106 13.28 9.68 4.20
CA VAL A 106 14.07 8.75 3.41
C VAL A 106 15.45 8.63 4.04
N ARG A 107 15.81 7.41 4.45
CA ARG A 107 17.09 7.11 5.10
C ARG A 107 17.91 6.14 4.25
N LEU A 108 19.21 6.38 4.25
CA LEU A 108 20.21 5.56 3.59
C LEU A 108 21.09 4.93 4.67
N TYR A 109 21.27 3.62 4.62
CA TYR A 109 22.12 2.90 5.55
C TYR A 109 23.50 2.65 4.94
N ASP A 110 24.54 2.92 5.71
CA ASP A 110 25.92 2.55 5.38
C ASP A 110 26.22 1.09 5.76
N ALA A 111 27.41 0.58 5.42
CA ALA A 111 27.80 -0.80 5.74
C ALA A 111 27.68 -1.11 7.24
N ASP A 112 28.01 -0.14 8.10
CA ASP A 112 27.99 -0.26 9.57
C ASP A 112 26.58 -0.15 10.17
N GLY A 113 25.59 0.32 9.40
CA GLY A 113 24.18 0.44 9.79
C GLY A 113 23.79 1.82 10.29
N THR A 114 24.65 2.82 10.11
CA THR A 114 24.34 4.21 10.42
C THR A 114 23.36 4.75 9.37
N ALA A 115 22.26 5.33 9.84
CA ALA A 115 21.26 5.96 8.99
C ALA A 115 21.67 7.41 8.66
N THR A 116 21.79 7.72 7.37
CA THR A 116 21.91 9.09 6.86
C THR A 116 20.58 9.55 6.30
N LEU A 117 20.10 10.72 6.71
CA LEU A 117 18.86 11.30 6.21
C LEU A 117 19.08 11.93 4.83
N TRP A 118 18.26 11.53 3.85
CA TRP A 118 18.20 12.22 2.57
C TRP A 118 17.12 13.32 2.64
N SER A 119 17.55 14.58 2.50
CA SER A 119 16.67 15.74 2.68
C SER A 119 15.46 15.73 1.73
N ALA A 120 14.30 16.14 2.25
CA ALA A 120 13.05 16.32 1.51
C ALA A 120 13.13 17.38 0.40
N GLU A 121 14.17 18.22 0.40
CA GLU A 121 14.44 19.15 -0.70
C GLU A 121 14.86 18.44 -2.00
N ASN A 122 15.37 17.21 -1.90
CA ASN A 122 15.92 16.48 -3.04
C ASN A 122 14.89 15.65 -3.81
N TYR A 123 13.71 15.43 -3.22
CA TYR A 123 12.66 14.61 -3.82
C TYR A 123 11.29 15.29 -3.78
N ASP A 124 10.37 14.77 -4.58
CA ASP A 124 8.97 15.13 -4.60
C ASP A 124 8.10 13.88 -4.63
N LEU A 125 6.95 13.93 -3.97
CA LEU A 125 5.98 12.85 -3.97
C LEU A 125 4.82 13.24 -4.88
N LYS A 126 4.46 12.37 -5.83
CA LYS A 126 3.11 12.37 -6.38
C LYS A 126 2.23 11.50 -5.49
N PRO A 127 1.32 12.08 -4.69
CA PRO A 127 0.44 11.30 -3.83
C PRO A 127 -0.68 10.63 -4.65
N GLY A 128 -1.45 9.77 -3.99
CA GLY A 128 -2.66 9.15 -4.55
C GLY A 128 -2.52 7.65 -4.81
N LEU A 129 -3.35 7.12 -5.72
CA LEU A 129 -3.48 5.68 -6.01
C LEU A 129 -2.31 5.08 -6.80
N GLU A 130 -1.57 5.92 -7.52
CA GLU A 130 -0.33 5.57 -8.20
C GLU A 130 0.81 6.44 -7.64
N PRO A 131 1.22 6.16 -6.39
CA PRO A 131 2.18 6.99 -5.72
C PRO A 131 3.57 6.76 -6.27
N VAL A 132 4.23 7.85 -6.58
CA VAL A 132 5.54 7.84 -7.23
C VAL A 132 6.44 8.87 -6.56
N LEU A 133 7.64 8.43 -6.20
CA LEU A 133 8.70 9.29 -5.70
C LEU A 133 9.57 9.76 -6.86
N TYR A 134 9.62 11.08 -7.06
CA TYR A 134 10.47 11.73 -8.06
C TYR A 134 11.69 12.34 -7.38
N ARG A 135 12.84 12.27 -8.04
CA ARG A 135 13.99 13.09 -7.66
C ARG A 135 13.85 14.47 -8.31
N LYS A 136 14.13 15.55 -7.58
CA LYS A 136 14.06 16.92 -8.12
C LYS A 136 15.29 17.26 -8.97
N LYS A 137 16.49 16.89 -8.52
CA LYS A 137 17.77 17.16 -9.19
C LYS A 137 18.80 16.06 -8.93
N GLY A 138 19.78 15.93 -9.82
CA GLY A 138 20.92 15.02 -9.65
C GLY A 138 20.60 13.54 -9.88
N SER A 139 21.48 12.66 -9.40
CA SER A 139 21.30 11.21 -9.38
C SER A 139 20.75 10.74 -8.04
N TRP A 140 20.17 9.54 -8.01
CA TRP A 140 19.80 8.92 -6.74
C TRP A 140 21.03 8.74 -5.83
N PRO A 141 20.89 8.96 -4.51
CA PRO A 141 22.02 8.80 -3.59
C PRO A 141 22.37 7.31 -3.43
N GLN A 142 23.65 6.97 -3.42
CA GLN A 142 24.06 5.58 -3.22
C GLN A 142 23.91 5.17 -1.76
N ALA A 143 23.29 4.02 -1.52
CA ALA A 143 23.30 3.37 -0.21
C ALA A 143 24.63 2.64 -0.01
N GLY A 144 25.15 2.63 1.22
CA GLY A 144 26.38 1.90 1.56
C GLY A 144 26.14 0.40 1.76
N ARG A 145 24.89 -0.06 1.81
CA ARG A 145 24.51 -1.48 1.88
C ARG A 145 23.98 -2.00 0.57
N SER A 146 24.24 -3.28 0.34
CA SER A 146 23.74 -4.04 -0.81
C SER A 146 22.31 -4.57 -0.63
N PHE A 147 21.81 -4.65 0.61
CA PHE A 147 20.48 -5.16 0.94
C PHE A 147 19.83 -4.25 1.97
N ASP A 148 18.54 -3.97 1.82
CA ASP A 148 17.76 -3.06 2.68
C ASP A 148 18.48 -1.71 2.96
N GLY A 149 19.28 -1.24 1.99
CA GLY A 149 20.16 -0.08 2.16
C GLY A 149 19.42 1.25 2.14
N ILE A 150 18.17 1.26 1.69
CA ILE A 150 17.32 2.44 1.64
C ILE A 150 16.04 2.11 2.40
N CYS A 151 15.66 2.98 3.33
CA CYS A 151 14.37 2.91 4.03
C CYS A 151 13.57 4.18 3.75
N ILE A 152 12.34 4.01 3.28
CA ILE A 152 11.39 5.09 3.06
C ILE A 152 10.25 4.91 4.05
N GLU A 153 10.16 5.82 5.01
CA GLU A 153 9.03 5.92 5.93
C GLU A 153 7.97 6.79 5.31
N LEU A 154 6.75 6.27 5.26
CA LEU A 154 5.62 6.97 4.67
C LEU A 154 4.31 6.65 5.38
N THR A 155 3.32 7.50 5.13
CA THR A 155 1.94 7.28 5.56
C THR A 155 1.10 6.89 4.36
N ALA A 156 0.54 5.67 4.41
CA ALA A 156 -0.33 5.12 3.39
C ALA A 156 -1.75 4.94 3.93
N GLY A 157 -2.75 5.36 3.15
CA GLY A 157 -4.17 5.32 3.52
C GLY A 157 -4.98 6.43 2.84
N PHE A 158 -6.30 6.27 2.79
CA PHE A 158 -7.19 7.33 2.29
C PHE A 158 -7.36 8.47 3.32
N GLY A 159 -7.28 8.14 4.61
CA GLY A 159 -7.30 9.09 5.71
C GLY A 159 -7.32 8.42 7.07
N GLU A 160 -7.45 9.23 8.12
CA GLU A 160 -7.51 8.76 9.50
C GLU A 160 -8.94 8.43 9.92
N SER A 161 -9.94 8.97 9.21
CA SER A 161 -11.36 8.76 9.46
C SER A 161 -11.97 7.72 8.53
N TRP A 162 -13.01 7.02 9.00
CA TRP A 162 -13.81 6.12 8.18
C TRP A 162 -14.41 6.83 6.95
N ASN A 163 -14.78 8.13 7.09
CA ASN A 163 -15.40 8.89 6.02
C ASN A 163 -14.41 9.37 4.94
N ASP A 164 -13.09 9.25 5.18
CA ASP A 164 -12.08 9.54 4.17
C ASP A 164 -11.99 8.42 3.13
N VAL A 165 -12.47 7.22 3.47
CA VAL A 165 -12.54 6.08 2.56
C VAL A 165 -13.68 6.30 1.56
N PRO A 166 -13.42 6.17 0.23
CA PRO A 166 -14.43 6.28 -0.80
C PRO A 166 -15.69 5.45 -0.51
N ALA A 167 -16.86 6.04 -0.76
CA ALA A 167 -18.14 5.44 -0.39
C ALA A 167 -18.42 4.10 -1.08
N ASP A 168 -17.88 3.90 -2.28
CA ASP A 168 -17.94 2.64 -3.02
C ASP A 168 -17.12 1.53 -2.37
N ILE A 169 -15.91 1.84 -1.88
CA ILE A 169 -15.10 0.90 -1.09
C ILE A 169 -15.82 0.56 0.22
N ARG A 170 -16.42 1.54 0.90
CA ARG A 170 -17.23 1.29 2.11
C ARG A 170 -18.43 0.41 1.81
N GLN A 171 -19.11 0.60 0.68
CA GLN A 171 -20.20 -0.26 0.23
C GLN A 171 -19.72 -1.69 -0.06
N ALA A 172 -18.56 -1.85 -0.72
CA ALA A 172 -17.99 -3.17 -0.97
C ALA A 172 -17.65 -3.90 0.34
N LEU A 173 -17.13 -3.16 1.32
CA LEU A 173 -16.82 -3.68 2.65
C LEU A 173 -18.09 -4.10 3.40
N LEU A 174 -19.15 -3.29 3.33
CA LEU A 174 -20.46 -3.63 3.89
C LEU A 174 -21.02 -4.93 3.29
N LEU A 175 -21.01 -5.08 1.96
CA LEU A 175 -21.46 -6.30 1.29
C LEU A 175 -20.64 -7.54 1.70
N LEU A 176 -19.32 -7.38 1.81
CA LEU A 176 -18.43 -8.46 2.20
C LEU A 176 -18.67 -8.91 3.65
N VAL A 177 -18.79 -7.96 4.58
CA VAL A 177 -19.05 -8.26 6.00
C VAL A 177 -20.40 -8.95 6.16
N THR A 178 -21.44 -8.47 5.48
CA THR A 178 -22.75 -9.12 5.47
C THR A 178 -22.66 -10.56 5.00
N TYR A 179 -21.97 -10.80 3.88
CA TYR A 179 -21.77 -12.16 3.35
C TYR A 179 -21.06 -13.07 4.36
N LEU A 180 -19.98 -12.59 4.99
CA LEU A 180 -19.21 -13.38 5.95
C LEU A 180 -20.02 -13.67 7.23
N TYR A 181 -20.85 -12.73 7.66
CA TYR A 181 -21.73 -12.92 8.83
C TYR A 181 -22.80 -13.99 8.59
N GLU A 182 -23.39 -14.01 7.40
CA GLU A 182 -24.40 -14.98 6.98
C GLU A 182 -23.79 -16.36 6.69
N ASN A 183 -22.54 -16.42 6.21
CA ASN A 183 -21.88 -17.66 5.76
C ASN A 183 -20.69 -18.06 6.65
N ARG A 184 -20.98 -18.45 7.90
CA ARG A 184 -20.00 -18.67 8.98
C ARG A 184 -19.07 -19.90 8.86
N GLY A 185 -19.05 -20.59 7.72
CA GLY A 185 -18.29 -21.84 7.56
C GLY A 185 -17.87 -22.16 6.13
N GLU A 186 -18.02 -21.22 5.19
CA GLU A 186 -17.70 -21.47 3.79
C GLU A 186 -16.22 -21.14 3.51
N THR A 187 -15.44 -22.17 3.19
CA THR A 187 -14.00 -22.06 2.95
C THR A 187 -13.69 -21.65 1.51
N GLU A 188 -12.75 -20.69 1.43
CA GLU A 188 -11.83 -20.41 0.33
C GLU A 188 -12.34 -19.59 -0.88
N GLY A 189 -11.83 -18.36 -0.95
CA GLY A 189 -11.57 -17.65 -2.21
C GLY A 189 -12.76 -17.06 -2.95
N LYS A 190 -14.00 -17.37 -2.56
CA LYS A 190 -15.20 -16.89 -3.26
C LYS A 190 -15.92 -15.73 -2.59
N ALA A 191 -15.73 -15.47 -1.30
CA ALA A 191 -16.50 -14.43 -0.57
C ALA A 191 -16.44 -13.04 -1.25
N MET A 192 -15.28 -12.64 -1.77
CA MET A 192 -15.13 -11.39 -2.54
C MET A 192 -16.01 -11.34 -3.79
N ALA A 193 -16.12 -12.45 -4.52
CA ALA A 193 -16.93 -12.53 -5.73
C ALA A 193 -18.42 -12.74 -5.41
N ALA A 194 -18.72 -13.59 -4.43
CA ALA A 194 -20.07 -13.97 -4.03
C ALA A 194 -20.83 -12.81 -3.36
N SER A 195 -20.13 -11.98 -2.56
CA SER A 195 -20.70 -10.74 -2.01
C SER A 195 -20.96 -9.66 -3.07
N GLY A 196 -20.40 -9.78 -4.27
CA GLY A 196 -20.38 -8.71 -5.28
C GLY A 196 -19.36 -7.60 -5.00
N ALA A 197 -18.64 -7.66 -3.87
CA ALA A 197 -17.62 -6.66 -3.51
C ALA A 197 -16.51 -6.54 -4.57
N SER A 198 -16.11 -7.65 -5.20
CA SER A 198 -15.06 -7.62 -6.23
C SER A 198 -15.43 -6.79 -7.47
N ALA A 199 -16.73 -6.73 -7.83
CA ALA A 199 -17.18 -5.96 -8.98
C ALA A 199 -17.06 -4.45 -8.72
N ILE A 200 -17.39 -4.02 -7.50
CA ILE A 200 -17.25 -2.63 -7.06
C ILE A 200 -15.77 -2.24 -6.99
N LEU A 201 -14.91 -3.16 -6.53
CA LEU A 201 -13.48 -2.90 -6.34
C LEU A 201 -12.64 -3.03 -7.62
N GLN A 202 -13.22 -3.46 -8.73
CA GLN A 202 -12.52 -3.66 -10.00
C GLN A 202 -11.74 -2.43 -10.49
N PRO A 203 -12.24 -1.18 -10.39
CA PRO A 203 -11.50 0.02 -10.80
C PRO A 203 -10.22 0.27 -9.99
N TYR A 204 -10.16 -0.22 -8.75
CA TYR A 204 -9.04 -0.02 -7.84
C TYR A 204 -7.93 -1.07 -7.99
N ARG A 205 -8.21 -2.14 -8.75
CA ARG A 205 -7.26 -3.23 -8.96
C ARG A 205 -6.12 -2.76 -9.86
N LYS A 206 -4.86 -3.10 -9.51
CA LYS A 206 -3.74 -2.89 -10.43
C LYS A 206 -3.93 -3.82 -11.61
N LEU A 207 -4.14 -3.28 -12.80
CA LEU A 207 -3.98 -4.04 -14.02
C LEU A 207 -2.48 -4.17 -14.26
N SER A 208 -1.93 -5.35 -13.97
CA SER A 208 -0.65 -5.74 -14.56
C SER A 208 -0.95 -6.12 -16.00
N LEU A 209 -0.57 -5.26 -16.95
CA LEU A 209 -0.59 -5.57 -18.37
C LEU A 209 0.57 -6.51 -18.74
#